data_AF-A0A2D9CC54-F1
#
_entry.id   AF-A0A2D9CC54-F1
#
_cell.length_a   1.000
_cell.length_b   1.000
_cell.length_c   1.000
_cell.angle_alpha   90.00
_cell.angle_beta   90.00
_cell.angle_gamma   90.00
#
_symmetry.space_group_name_H-M   'P 1'
#
loop_
_entity.id
_entity.type
_entity.pdbx_description
1 polymer ?
#
loop_
_entity_poly.entity_id
_entity_poly.type
_entity_poly.pdbx_seq_one_letter_code
_entity_poly.pdbx_strand_id
1 'polypeptide(L)'
;MTAGGAVTDITPSGLTVGRADADTGAGFGTGLYGQGPYGVSNPAVVSTTNPASIWSLDTFGQIMLGVLPDDGKLYEWNVNVNIDATQVTNAPVDNRAVLVTPERIVMCLGAAGVPRDVAWSDQEDRNQWTASANNQAGNFSLQTAGTILNAVNVKGGSLIFTDKDVWRVVYLGPPLVYGFPQDNAGGGLVSSGAVTTADGAAYWMSHENFYVYTGYSQPIKCDVHDAVFKDINRAQISKVTAWHNASFGEVWWFYPSADSTENDKYVVYDYREGHWNKGSLSRLCATDKAPLPYPIAVDASGKIYDHEFGYDHNGDVSFIEHGPVELGVGETTANVTFIYPDESAQGDVSMTFKTKIYPNSAERSFGPYTATQQPVPVRVHGRQMLVKAIGAESTNWRLGIPRIEVMPGSKR
;
A
#
# COMPACT_ATOMS: atom_id res chain seq x y z
N MET A 1 -2.44 8.80 20.66
CA MET A 1 -1.35 8.32 21.52
C MET A 1 -0.59 9.53 22.04
N THR A 2 -0.21 9.56 23.33
CA THR A 2 0.67 10.59 23.90
C THR A 2 2.15 10.25 23.64
N ALA A 3 3.07 11.21 23.80
CA ALA A 3 4.51 10.93 23.70
C ALA A 3 5.00 9.89 24.73
N GLY A 4 4.23 9.62 25.80
CA GLY A 4 4.50 8.56 26.78
C GLY A 4 3.85 7.21 26.44
N GLY A 5 3.30 7.03 25.24
CA GLY A 5 2.69 5.78 24.77
C GLY A 5 1.25 5.54 25.24
N ALA A 6 0.65 6.46 26.01
CA ALA A 6 -0.74 6.30 26.43
C ALA A 6 -1.71 6.44 25.24
N VAL A 7 -2.57 5.44 25.05
CA VAL A 7 -3.65 5.42 24.05
C VAL A 7 -4.97 5.74 24.76
N THR A 8 -5.79 6.59 24.15
CA THR A 8 -7.11 6.97 24.66
C THR A 8 -8.15 6.55 23.64
N ASP A 9 -9.21 5.92 24.12
CA ASP A 9 -10.39 5.62 23.31
C ASP A 9 -11.20 6.91 23.14
N ILE A 10 -11.53 7.24 21.90
CA ILE A 10 -12.33 8.42 21.51
C ILE A 10 -13.51 8.01 20.62
N THR A 11 -13.92 6.74 20.70
CA THR A 11 -14.97 6.16 19.86
C THR A 11 -16.29 6.92 20.02
N PRO A 12 -16.89 7.44 18.94
CA PRO A 12 -18.19 8.09 19.01
C PRO A 12 -19.27 7.21 19.64
N SER A 13 -20.11 7.80 20.48
CA SER A 13 -21.29 7.12 20.99
C SER A 13 -22.22 6.72 19.84
N GLY A 14 -22.56 5.43 19.75
CA GLY A 14 -23.46 4.89 18.73
C GLY A 14 -22.82 4.64 17.37
N LEU A 15 -21.47 4.58 17.31
CA LEU A 15 -20.74 4.13 16.12
C LEU A 15 -21.15 2.70 15.76
N THR A 16 -21.56 2.49 14.51
CA THR A 16 -21.77 1.15 13.95
C THR A 16 -20.43 0.44 13.79
N VAL A 17 -20.31 -0.77 14.33
CA VAL A 17 -19.10 -1.59 14.24
C VAL A 17 -18.85 -1.98 12.78
N GLY A 18 -17.64 -1.75 12.29
CA GLY A 18 -17.23 -2.13 10.95
C GLY A 18 -16.91 -3.62 10.79
N ARG A 19 -16.67 -4.05 9.56
CA ARG A 19 -16.20 -5.40 9.23
C ARG A 19 -14.67 -5.46 9.27
N ALA A 20 -14.11 -6.39 10.05
CA ALA A 20 -12.68 -6.64 10.07
C ALA A 20 -12.22 -7.33 8.78
N ASP A 21 -12.99 -8.30 8.27
CA ASP A 21 -12.74 -9.01 7.02
C ASP A 21 -13.73 -8.58 5.94
N ALA A 22 -13.32 -8.71 4.68
CA ALA A 22 -14.25 -8.63 3.57
C ALA A 22 -15.13 -9.88 3.53
N ASP A 23 -16.44 -9.68 3.47
CA ASP A 23 -17.39 -10.79 3.28
C ASP A 23 -17.52 -11.08 1.79
N THR A 24 -17.13 -12.28 1.39
CA THR A 24 -17.36 -12.74 0.02
C THR A 24 -18.67 -13.53 -0.02
N GLY A 25 -19.64 -13.11 -0.82
CA GLY A 25 -20.89 -13.87 -1.04
C GLY A 25 -20.71 -15.22 -1.76
N ALA A 26 -19.47 -15.61 -2.07
CA ALA A 26 -19.16 -16.84 -2.80
C ALA A 26 -18.96 -18.02 -1.83
N GLY A 27 -19.96 -18.91 -1.77
CA GLY A 27 -19.88 -20.16 -1.04
C GLY A 27 -20.93 -21.17 -1.52
N PHE A 28 -20.69 -22.45 -1.26
CA PHE A 28 -21.74 -23.48 -1.42
C PHE A 28 -22.85 -23.22 -0.40
N GLY A 29 -24.10 -23.11 -0.86
CA GLY A 29 -25.27 -22.94 0.02
C GLY A 29 -25.63 -21.49 0.38
N THR A 30 -25.10 -20.49 -0.35
CA THR A 30 -25.44 -19.06 -0.14
C THR A 30 -26.81 -18.63 -0.71
N GLY A 31 -27.59 -19.57 -1.27
CA GLY A 31 -28.97 -19.37 -1.69
C GLY A 31 -29.99 -19.91 -0.68
N LEU A 32 -31.26 -19.48 -0.78
CA LEU A 32 -32.37 -20.10 -0.04
C LEU A 32 -32.40 -21.61 -0.29
N TYR A 33 -32.68 -22.40 0.76
CA TYR A 33 -32.73 -23.86 0.67
C TYR A 33 -33.63 -24.31 -0.50
N GLY A 34 -33.06 -25.07 -1.45
CA GLY A 34 -33.77 -25.60 -2.62
C GLY A 34 -33.67 -24.79 -3.92
N GLN A 35 -32.80 -23.77 -4.00
CA GLN A 35 -32.53 -23.03 -5.25
C GLN A 35 -31.10 -23.27 -5.76
N GLY A 36 -30.98 -23.88 -6.95
CA GLY A 36 -29.72 -24.08 -7.68
C GLY A 36 -29.30 -25.57 -7.84
N PRO A 37 -28.48 -25.90 -8.86
CA PRO A 37 -27.95 -27.24 -9.06
C PRO A 37 -26.97 -27.64 -7.94
N TYR A 38 -27.13 -28.84 -7.39
CA TYR A 38 -26.24 -29.40 -6.37
C TYR A 38 -24.82 -29.53 -6.93
N GLY A 39 -23.81 -29.09 -6.17
CA GLY A 39 -22.41 -29.22 -6.59
C GLY A 39 -21.89 -28.11 -7.52
N VAL A 40 -22.58 -26.97 -7.68
CA VAL A 40 -22.08 -25.83 -8.49
C VAL A 40 -22.01 -24.54 -7.66
N SER A 41 -20.83 -23.90 -7.62
CA SER A 41 -20.68 -22.53 -7.09
C SER A 41 -21.38 -21.56 -8.03
N ASN A 42 -22.30 -20.72 -7.52
CA ASN A 42 -23.02 -19.75 -8.35
C ASN A 42 -22.08 -18.61 -8.79
N PRO A 43 -21.73 -18.49 -10.09
CA PRO A 43 -20.84 -17.44 -10.58
C PRO A 43 -21.51 -16.05 -10.65
N ALA A 44 -22.78 -15.93 -10.25
CA ALA A 44 -23.45 -14.63 -10.13
C ALA A 44 -23.27 -13.96 -8.74
N VAL A 45 -22.83 -14.71 -7.71
CA VAL A 45 -22.63 -14.18 -6.33
C VAL A 45 -21.17 -13.77 -6.06
N VAL A 46 -20.28 -13.95 -7.04
CA VAL A 46 -18.90 -13.39 -7.01
C VAL A 46 -18.85 -11.86 -7.14
N SER A 47 -20.01 -11.17 -7.24
CA SER A 47 -20.07 -9.73 -7.49
C SER A 47 -20.38 -8.85 -6.27
N THR A 48 -20.75 -9.43 -5.12
CA THR A 48 -20.96 -8.65 -3.88
C THR A 48 -19.95 -9.08 -2.82
N THR A 49 -18.70 -8.68 -3.03
CA THR A 49 -17.74 -8.63 -1.91
C THR A 49 -18.07 -7.37 -1.12
N ASN A 50 -18.53 -7.53 0.12
CA ASN A 50 -18.61 -6.39 1.03
C ASN A 50 -17.20 -6.14 1.55
N PRO A 51 -16.58 -4.98 1.24
CA PRO A 51 -15.20 -4.74 1.63
C PRO A 51 -15.07 -4.66 3.15
N ALA A 52 -13.87 -5.02 3.62
CA ALA A 52 -13.42 -4.69 4.97
C ALA A 52 -13.49 -3.18 5.19
N SER A 53 -13.74 -2.78 6.43
CA SER A 53 -14.11 -1.41 6.75
C SER A 53 -12.89 -0.62 7.14
N ILE A 54 -12.55 0.35 6.31
CA ILE A 54 -11.39 1.22 6.49
C ILE A 54 -11.89 2.64 6.74
N TRP A 55 -11.32 3.27 7.77
CA TRP A 55 -11.53 4.68 8.04
C TRP A 55 -10.91 5.54 6.94
N SER A 56 -11.71 6.46 6.40
CA SER A 56 -11.21 7.60 5.65
C SER A 56 -11.05 8.77 6.61
N LEU A 57 -9.85 9.34 6.68
CA LEU A 57 -9.49 10.39 7.61
C LEU A 57 -8.90 11.58 6.86
N ASP A 58 -9.27 12.79 7.26
CA ASP A 58 -8.64 14.02 6.80
C ASP A 58 -8.71 15.10 7.91
N THR A 59 -8.09 16.25 7.69
CA THR A 59 -7.98 17.32 8.68
C THR A 59 -8.56 18.63 8.16
N PHE A 60 -9.42 19.23 8.98
CA PHE A 60 -9.92 20.59 8.79
C PHE A 60 -9.21 21.52 9.76
N GLY A 61 -7.98 21.92 9.40
CA GLY A 61 -7.08 22.58 10.34
C GLY A 61 -6.64 21.62 11.46
N GLN A 62 -7.01 21.91 12.71
CA GLN A 62 -6.70 21.02 13.84
C GLN A 62 -7.79 19.97 14.11
N ILE A 63 -8.94 20.08 13.45
CA ILE A 63 -10.06 19.17 13.65
C ILE A 63 -9.84 17.96 12.76
N MET A 64 -9.75 16.78 13.36
CA MET A 64 -9.76 15.52 12.60
C MET A 64 -11.19 15.26 12.13
N LEU A 65 -11.35 14.94 10.86
CA LEU A 65 -12.58 14.46 10.27
C LEU A 65 -12.42 13.00 9.88
N GLY A 66 -13.48 12.21 10.06
CA GLY A 66 -13.45 10.79 9.75
C GLY A 66 -14.79 10.25 9.29
N VAL A 67 -14.74 9.33 8.32
CA VAL A 67 -15.89 8.55 7.86
C VAL A 67 -15.53 7.07 7.89
N LEU A 68 -16.38 6.27 8.53
CA LEU A 68 -16.37 4.82 8.41
C LEU A 68 -17.52 4.41 7.48
N PRO A 69 -17.27 3.72 6.35
CA PRO A 69 -18.31 3.42 5.35
C PRO A 69 -19.54 2.68 5.88
N ASP A 70 -19.40 1.87 6.94
CA ASP A 70 -20.52 1.11 7.51
C ASP A 70 -21.43 1.92 8.41
N ASP A 71 -20.91 2.97 9.04
CA ASP A 71 -21.72 3.90 9.83
C ASP A 71 -22.20 5.08 8.99
N GLY A 72 -21.43 5.46 7.96
CA GLY A 72 -21.81 6.46 6.96
C GLY A 72 -21.79 7.91 7.44
N LYS A 73 -21.62 8.16 8.74
CA LYS A 73 -21.63 9.51 9.32
C LYS A 73 -20.25 10.15 9.25
N LEU A 74 -20.24 11.46 9.02
CA LEU A 74 -19.06 12.29 9.17
C LEU A 74 -18.88 12.66 10.64
N TYR A 75 -17.76 12.25 11.23
CA TYR A 75 -17.37 12.58 12.59
C TYR A 75 -16.28 13.64 12.62
N GLU A 76 -16.29 14.47 13.65
CA GLU A 76 -15.24 15.42 13.98
C GLU A 76 -14.66 15.15 15.37
N TRP A 77 -13.35 15.40 15.50
CA TRP A 77 -12.65 15.36 16.78
C TRP A 77 -11.71 16.54 16.93
N ASN A 78 -11.88 17.30 18.02
CA ASN A 78 -11.19 18.56 18.28
C ASN A 78 -10.02 18.41 19.27
N VAL A 79 -9.23 17.33 19.15
CA VAL A 79 -7.98 17.05 19.89
C VAL A 79 -8.13 16.90 21.42
N ASN A 80 -9.32 17.13 21.98
CA ASN A 80 -9.58 16.96 23.41
C ASN A 80 -9.83 15.48 23.72
N VAL A 81 -8.85 14.83 24.35
CA VAL A 81 -8.91 13.40 24.73
C VAL A 81 -9.98 13.06 25.77
N ASN A 82 -10.61 14.05 26.39
CA ASN A 82 -11.72 13.83 27.34
C ASN A 82 -13.10 13.90 26.66
N ILE A 83 -13.14 14.13 25.35
CA ILE A 83 -14.37 14.24 24.57
C ILE A 83 -14.24 13.30 23.38
N ASP A 84 -15.18 12.35 23.29
CA ASP A 84 -15.28 11.44 22.16
C ASP A 84 -15.56 12.21 20.86
N ALA A 85 -15.24 11.61 19.73
CA ALA A 85 -15.59 12.20 18.44
C ALA A 85 -17.12 12.33 18.28
N THR A 86 -17.56 13.43 17.67
CA THR A 86 -18.99 13.77 17.53
C THR A 86 -19.38 13.91 16.07
N GLN A 87 -20.63 13.59 15.72
CA GLN A 87 -21.10 13.75 14.35
C GLN A 87 -21.17 15.23 13.94
N VAL A 88 -20.69 15.55 12.74
CA VAL A 88 -20.81 16.88 12.14
C VAL A 88 -22.27 17.18 11.83
N THR A 89 -22.76 18.34 12.26
CA THR A 89 -24.17 18.70 12.07
C THR A 89 -24.49 19.00 10.61
N ASN A 90 -25.67 18.58 10.16
CA ASN A 90 -26.18 18.75 8.79
C ASN A 90 -25.35 18.10 7.68
N ALA A 91 -24.27 17.38 8.01
CA ALA A 91 -23.52 16.61 7.03
C ALA A 91 -24.42 15.50 6.44
N PRO A 92 -24.22 15.14 5.17
CA PRO A 92 -24.87 13.97 4.59
C PRO A 92 -24.55 12.73 5.44
N VAL A 93 -25.44 11.75 5.40
CA VAL A 93 -25.22 10.42 5.99
C VAL A 93 -24.96 9.40 4.89
N ASP A 94 -24.63 8.16 5.25
CA ASP A 94 -24.31 7.09 4.30
C ASP A 94 -23.17 7.46 3.33
N ASN A 95 -22.14 8.14 3.85
CA ASN A 95 -20.91 8.49 3.12
C ASN A 95 -19.88 7.36 3.19
N ARG A 96 -18.97 7.30 2.22
CA ARG A 96 -17.88 6.30 2.18
C ARG A 96 -16.53 6.86 2.56
N ALA A 97 -16.24 8.10 2.18
CA ALA A 97 -14.96 8.72 2.45
C ALA A 97 -15.10 10.25 2.59
N VAL A 98 -14.05 10.89 3.10
CA VAL A 98 -13.97 12.33 3.28
C VAL A 98 -12.67 12.86 2.69
N LEU A 99 -12.75 14.07 2.14
CA LEU A 99 -11.62 14.86 1.69
C LEU A 99 -11.83 16.32 2.11
N VAL A 100 -10.82 16.98 2.62
CA VAL A 100 -10.78 18.43 2.78
C VAL A 100 -9.97 19.01 1.63
N THR A 101 -10.60 19.83 0.80
CA THR A 101 -9.94 20.43 -0.36
C THR A 101 -8.97 21.54 0.06
N PRO A 102 -8.02 21.93 -0.81
CA PRO A 102 -7.10 23.04 -0.53
C PRO A 102 -7.83 24.37 -0.23
N GLU A 103 -9.05 24.55 -0.73
CA GLU A 103 -9.88 25.73 -0.48
C GLU A 103 -10.57 25.73 0.90
N ARG A 104 -10.28 24.72 1.75
CA ARG A 104 -10.88 24.51 3.07
C ARG A 104 -12.40 24.29 2.97
N ILE A 105 -12.78 23.39 2.08
CA ILE A 105 -14.13 22.86 1.95
C ILE A 105 -14.09 21.36 2.27
N VAL A 106 -15.01 20.89 3.13
CA VAL A 106 -15.15 19.45 3.41
C VAL A 106 -16.01 18.83 2.32
N MET A 107 -15.52 17.74 1.73
CA MET A 107 -16.16 16.98 0.68
C MET A 107 -16.39 15.54 1.15
N CYS A 108 -17.65 15.12 1.20
CA CYS A 108 -18.05 13.74 1.42
C CYS A 108 -18.17 13.00 0.07
N LEU A 109 -17.66 11.77 0.04
CA LEU A 109 -17.56 10.93 -1.14
C LEU A 109 -18.47 9.71 -1.01
N GLY A 110 -19.10 9.32 -2.12
CA GLY A 110 -20.16 8.32 -2.10
C GLY A 110 -21.29 8.75 -1.18
N ALA A 111 -21.68 10.02 -1.25
CA ALA A 111 -22.53 10.69 -0.26
C ALA A 111 -24.02 10.28 -0.38
N ALA A 112 -24.75 10.40 0.74
CA ALA A 112 -26.20 10.15 0.80
C ALA A 112 -26.62 8.76 0.26
N GLY A 113 -25.76 7.75 0.45
CA GLY A 113 -26.03 6.38 0.01
C GLY A 113 -25.90 6.16 -1.50
N VAL A 114 -25.44 7.16 -2.26
CA VAL A 114 -25.22 7.05 -3.70
C VAL A 114 -23.72 6.92 -3.98
N PRO A 115 -23.24 5.74 -4.43
CA PRO A 115 -21.80 5.45 -4.54
C PRO A 115 -20.97 6.37 -5.45
N ARG A 116 -21.62 7.13 -6.34
CA ARG A 116 -21.00 8.02 -7.34
C ARG A 116 -21.17 9.50 -7.02
N ASP A 117 -21.86 9.82 -5.93
CA ASP A 117 -22.16 11.19 -5.57
C ASP A 117 -21.08 11.77 -4.67
N VAL A 118 -20.80 13.04 -4.92
CA VAL A 118 -19.89 13.88 -4.17
C VAL A 118 -20.71 15.04 -3.63
N ALA A 119 -20.63 15.28 -2.33
CA ALA A 119 -21.28 16.43 -1.69
C ALA A 119 -20.22 17.23 -0.95
N TRP A 120 -20.33 18.56 -0.93
CA TRP A 120 -19.38 19.41 -0.24
C TRP A 120 -20.08 20.54 0.52
N SER A 121 -19.44 20.92 1.62
CA SER A 121 -19.86 21.99 2.53
C SER A 121 -19.52 23.38 1.99
N ASP A 122 -19.94 24.42 2.71
CA ASP A 122 -19.51 25.79 2.44
C ASP A 122 -18.03 26.00 2.80
N GLN A 123 -17.43 27.00 2.17
CA GLN A 123 -16.05 27.38 2.45
C GLN A 123 -15.90 27.84 3.90
N GLU A 124 -14.91 27.29 4.61
CA GLU A 124 -14.65 27.54 6.04
C GLU A 124 -15.77 27.10 7.02
N ASP A 125 -16.90 26.57 6.55
CA ASP A 125 -18.01 26.12 7.40
C ASP A 125 -18.46 24.68 7.08
N ARG A 126 -17.90 23.74 7.85
CA ARG A 126 -18.20 22.31 7.78
C ARG A 126 -19.63 21.92 8.20
N ASN A 127 -20.44 22.84 8.73
CA ASN A 127 -21.83 22.55 9.13
C ASN A 127 -22.86 22.99 8.10
N GLN A 128 -22.45 23.69 7.03
CA GLN A 128 -23.35 24.19 5.99
C GLN A 128 -23.23 23.34 4.73
N TRP A 129 -24.19 22.45 4.51
CA TRP A 129 -24.23 21.54 3.36
C TRP A 129 -25.37 21.82 2.38
N THR A 130 -26.31 22.69 2.78
CA THR A 130 -27.44 23.06 1.93
C THR A 130 -27.05 24.23 1.04
N ALA A 131 -27.08 24.03 -0.28
CA ALA A 131 -26.76 25.05 -1.26
C ALA A 131 -27.70 26.28 -1.15
N SER A 132 -27.13 27.48 -1.20
CA SER A 132 -27.84 28.75 -1.19
C SER A 132 -27.12 29.77 -2.07
N ALA A 133 -27.74 30.91 -2.35
CA ALA A 133 -27.13 31.95 -3.18
C ALA A 133 -25.87 32.60 -2.56
N ASN A 134 -25.65 32.41 -1.26
CA ASN A 134 -24.59 33.07 -0.49
C ASN A 134 -23.52 32.08 0.02
N ASN A 135 -23.55 30.83 -0.43
CA ASN A 135 -22.56 29.82 -0.03
C ASN A 135 -22.05 29.04 -1.25
N GLN A 136 -21.06 28.20 -1.01
CA GLN A 136 -20.45 27.34 -2.02
C GLN A 136 -20.80 25.87 -1.84
N ALA A 137 -21.73 25.54 -0.93
CA ALA A 137 -22.17 24.17 -0.72
C ALA A 137 -22.85 23.60 -1.97
N GLY A 138 -22.65 22.31 -2.23
CA GLY A 138 -23.17 21.70 -3.44
C GLY A 138 -22.96 20.20 -3.50
N ASN A 139 -23.42 19.61 -4.60
CA ASN A 139 -23.25 18.20 -4.90
C ASN A 139 -23.08 17.96 -6.40
N PHE A 140 -22.51 16.80 -6.73
CA PHE A 140 -22.30 16.37 -8.11
C PHE A 140 -22.30 14.84 -8.19
N SER A 141 -22.96 14.28 -9.20
CA SER A 141 -22.92 12.84 -9.51
C SER A 141 -21.91 12.59 -10.63
N LEU A 142 -20.84 11.85 -10.32
CA LEU A 142 -19.85 11.44 -11.33
C LEU A 142 -20.51 10.56 -12.39
N GLN A 143 -20.14 10.76 -13.66
CA GLN A 143 -20.60 9.93 -14.77
C GLN A 143 -19.71 8.69 -14.92
N THR A 144 -19.77 7.82 -13.92
CA THR A 144 -18.98 6.57 -13.84
C THR A 144 -19.89 5.37 -13.54
N ALA A 145 -19.45 4.19 -13.95
CA ALA A 145 -20.04 2.91 -13.57
C ALA A 145 -19.38 2.31 -12.31
N GLY A 146 -18.44 3.03 -11.70
CA GLY A 146 -17.72 2.64 -10.50
C GLY A 146 -18.32 3.20 -9.22
N THR A 147 -17.78 2.73 -8.09
CA THR A 147 -18.06 3.24 -6.74
C THR A 147 -16.86 4.04 -6.24
N ILE A 148 -17.11 5.21 -5.65
CA ILE A 148 -16.04 6.02 -5.05
C ILE A 148 -15.49 5.29 -3.82
N LEU A 149 -14.16 5.20 -3.76
CA LEU A 149 -13.43 4.52 -2.68
C LEU A 149 -12.69 5.50 -1.78
N ASN A 150 -11.95 6.45 -2.37
CA ASN A 150 -11.19 7.45 -1.62
C ASN A 150 -10.85 8.65 -2.50
N ALA A 151 -10.31 9.72 -1.93
CA ALA A 151 -9.71 10.83 -2.64
C ALA A 151 -8.46 11.35 -1.93
N VAL A 152 -7.57 11.99 -2.67
CA VAL A 152 -6.35 12.60 -2.12
C VAL A 152 -6.07 13.96 -2.75
N ASN A 153 -5.40 14.84 -2.01
CA ASN A 153 -4.95 16.12 -2.53
C ASN A 153 -3.62 15.97 -3.26
N VAL A 154 -3.50 16.58 -4.44
CA VAL A 154 -2.27 16.58 -5.25
C VAL A 154 -1.91 18.00 -5.63
N LYS A 155 -0.74 18.19 -6.25
CA LYS A 155 -0.38 19.52 -6.75
C LYS A 155 -1.37 19.94 -7.86
N GLY A 156 -2.09 21.04 -7.63
CA GLY A 156 -3.03 21.61 -8.60
C GLY A 156 -4.48 21.15 -8.46
N GLY A 157 -4.85 20.47 -7.37
CA GLY A 157 -6.25 20.12 -7.06
C GLY A 157 -6.34 18.85 -6.21
N SER A 158 -7.38 18.06 -6.46
CA SER A 158 -7.55 16.76 -5.80
C SER A 158 -7.88 15.67 -6.81
N LEU A 159 -7.67 14.41 -6.43
CA LEU A 159 -8.04 13.23 -7.20
C LEU A 159 -9.07 12.41 -6.44
N ILE A 160 -10.18 12.08 -7.11
CA ILE A 160 -11.17 11.11 -6.62
C ILE A 160 -10.92 9.78 -7.32
N PHE A 161 -10.83 8.72 -6.53
CA PHE A 161 -10.63 7.36 -6.99
C PHE A 161 -11.91 6.56 -6.83
N THR A 162 -12.30 5.93 -7.92
CA THR A 162 -13.31 4.86 -7.91
C THR A 162 -12.62 3.50 -8.08
N ASP A 163 -13.38 2.42 -7.94
CA ASP A 163 -12.91 1.05 -8.25
C ASP A 163 -12.48 0.88 -9.73
N LYS A 164 -12.91 1.74 -10.65
CA LYS A 164 -12.62 1.66 -12.10
C LYS A 164 -11.83 2.82 -12.67
N ASP A 165 -12.19 4.04 -12.27
CA ASP A 165 -11.75 5.29 -12.86
C ASP A 165 -11.11 6.23 -11.84
N VAL A 166 -10.31 7.18 -12.34
CA VAL A 166 -9.75 8.32 -11.60
C VAL A 166 -10.30 9.63 -12.18
N TRP A 167 -10.76 10.51 -11.29
CA TRP A 167 -11.35 11.81 -11.61
C TRP A 167 -10.56 12.92 -10.93
N ARG A 168 -10.43 14.07 -11.57
CA ARG A 168 -9.82 15.25 -10.94
C ARG A 168 -10.91 16.14 -10.36
N VAL A 169 -10.56 16.86 -9.29
CA VAL A 169 -11.38 17.91 -8.69
C VAL A 169 -10.66 19.23 -8.94
N VAL A 170 -11.30 20.10 -9.72
CA VAL A 170 -10.77 21.41 -10.09
C VAL A 170 -11.70 22.48 -9.56
N TYR A 171 -11.19 23.37 -8.71
CA TYR A 171 -11.94 24.52 -8.24
C TYR A 171 -12.09 25.55 -9.37
N LEU A 172 -13.33 25.89 -9.71
CA LEU A 172 -13.66 26.86 -10.78
C LEU A 172 -14.19 28.18 -10.19
N GLY A 173 -14.77 28.12 -8.98
CA GLY A 173 -15.41 29.25 -8.31
C GLY A 173 -16.90 29.42 -8.67
N PRO A 174 -17.65 30.24 -7.89
CA PRO A 174 -19.09 30.41 -8.11
C PRO A 174 -19.43 30.93 -9.52
N PRO A 175 -20.56 30.51 -10.14
CA PRO A 175 -21.63 29.67 -9.58
C PRO A 175 -21.39 28.16 -9.66
N LEU A 176 -20.39 27.72 -10.42
CA LEU A 176 -20.04 26.30 -10.56
C LEU A 176 -18.78 26.02 -9.74
N VAL A 177 -18.93 25.70 -8.47
CA VAL A 177 -17.81 25.64 -7.50
C VAL A 177 -16.68 24.69 -7.94
N TYR A 178 -17.04 23.46 -8.33
CA TYR A 178 -16.09 22.42 -8.74
C TYR A 178 -16.40 21.84 -10.13
N GLY A 179 -15.35 21.50 -10.87
CA GLY A 179 -15.39 20.70 -12.09
C GLY A 179 -14.73 19.34 -11.88
N PHE A 180 -15.32 18.30 -12.49
CA PHE A 180 -14.89 16.91 -12.34
C PHE A 180 -14.49 16.27 -13.69
N PRO A 181 -13.35 16.64 -14.30
CA PRO A 181 -12.88 15.97 -15.51
C PRO A 181 -12.33 14.57 -15.19
N GLN A 182 -12.67 13.58 -16.00
CA GLN A 182 -12.09 12.24 -15.92
C GLN A 182 -10.62 12.28 -16.36
N ASP A 183 -9.74 11.60 -15.63
CA ASP A 183 -8.31 11.51 -15.93
C ASP A 183 -7.94 10.16 -16.54
N ASN A 184 -8.41 9.07 -15.93
CA ASN A 184 -8.09 7.71 -16.35
C ASN A 184 -9.32 6.80 -16.18
N ALA A 185 -9.74 6.12 -17.25
CA ALA A 185 -10.91 5.25 -17.28
C ALA A 185 -10.63 3.76 -16.94
N GLY A 186 -9.40 3.43 -16.55
CA GLY A 186 -9.02 2.04 -16.20
C GLY A 186 -8.00 1.92 -15.07
N GLY A 187 -7.61 3.05 -14.47
CA GLY A 187 -6.65 3.11 -13.36
C GLY A 187 -7.32 3.11 -11.99
N GLY A 188 -8.48 2.47 -11.83
CA GLY A 188 -9.24 2.44 -10.58
C GLY A 188 -8.44 1.92 -9.40
N LEU A 189 -8.83 2.31 -8.21
CA LEU A 189 -8.17 1.98 -6.96
C LEU A 189 -8.62 0.61 -6.43
N VAL A 190 -7.67 -0.16 -5.89
CA VAL A 190 -7.96 -1.53 -5.41
C VAL A 190 -8.63 -1.58 -4.03
N SER A 191 -8.32 -0.61 -3.17
CA SER A 191 -8.89 -0.45 -1.83
C SER A 191 -8.90 1.03 -1.45
N SER A 192 -9.84 1.48 -0.61
CA SER A 192 -9.84 2.85 -0.09
C SER A 192 -8.50 3.25 0.57
N GLY A 193 -7.75 2.30 1.14
CA GLY A 193 -6.43 2.56 1.74
C GLY A 193 -5.26 2.54 0.76
N ALA A 194 -5.43 2.11 -0.49
CA ALA A 194 -4.32 1.75 -1.39
C ALA A 194 -3.69 2.93 -2.17
N VAL A 195 -3.84 4.15 -1.68
CA VAL A 195 -3.32 5.38 -2.28
C VAL A 195 -2.57 6.22 -1.26
N THR A 196 -1.46 6.81 -1.69
CA THR A 196 -0.70 7.78 -0.90
C THR A 196 -0.17 8.90 -1.79
N THR A 197 0.22 10.01 -1.19
CA THR A 197 0.78 11.18 -1.88
C THR A 197 2.22 11.42 -1.44
N ALA A 198 3.11 11.62 -2.40
CA ALA A 198 4.52 11.91 -2.16
C ALA A 198 4.99 13.01 -3.12
N ASP A 199 5.66 14.04 -2.61
CA ASP A 199 6.25 15.14 -3.39
C ASP A 199 5.28 15.79 -4.41
N GLY A 200 3.98 15.86 -4.07
CA GLY A 200 2.93 16.44 -4.90
C GLY A 200 2.38 15.52 -6.01
N ALA A 201 2.88 14.29 -6.09
CA ALA A 201 2.35 13.21 -6.91
C ALA A 201 1.48 12.25 -6.07
N ALA A 202 0.54 11.55 -6.72
CA ALA A 202 -0.20 10.45 -6.10
C ALA A 202 0.30 9.11 -6.64
N TYR A 203 0.46 8.15 -5.74
CA TYR A 203 0.86 6.78 -6.05
C TYR A 203 -0.21 5.84 -5.52
N TRP A 204 -0.65 4.90 -6.34
CA TRP A 204 -1.68 3.95 -5.93
C TRP A 204 -1.52 2.59 -6.58
N MET A 205 -2.14 1.60 -5.95
CA MET A 205 -2.28 0.26 -6.48
C MET A 205 -3.67 0.10 -7.11
N SER A 206 -3.67 -0.28 -8.38
CA SER A 206 -4.87 -0.71 -9.11
C SER A 206 -5.00 -2.24 -9.07
N HIS A 207 -6.05 -2.78 -9.68
CA HIS A 207 -6.35 -4.22 -9.68
C HIS A 207 -5.28 -5.09 -10.35
N GLU A 208 -4.50 -4.50 -11.27
CA GLU A 208 -3.46 -5.20 -12.03
C GLU A 208 -2.15 -4.41 -12.17
N ASN A 209 -2.11 -3.12 -11.87
CA ASN A 209 -0.91 -2.30 -12.07
C ASN A 209 -0.73 -1.29 -10.95
N PHE A 210 0.50 -0.83 -10.76
CA PHE A 210 0.79 0.37 -9.96
C PHE A 210 0.74 1.60 -10.85
N TYR A 211 0.23 2.70 -10.34
CA TYR A 211 0.08 3.95 -11.08
C TYR A 211 0.66 5.13 -10.31
N VAL A 212 1.10 6.13 -11.07
CA VAL A 212 1.51 7.43 -10.56
C VAL A 212 0.78 8.54 -11.31
N TYR A 213 0.44 9.60 -10.60
CA TYR A 213 -0.10 10.85 -11.14
C TYR A 213 0.87 11.99 -10.89
N THR A 214 1.46 12.52 -11.96
CA THR A 214 2.33 13.72 -11.95
C THR A 214 1.76 14.84 -12.83
N GLY A 215 0.43 14.86 -13.00
CA GLY A 215 -0.29 15.74 -13.94
C GLY A 215 -1.15 14.96 -14.94
N TYR A 216 -0.80 13.70 -15.19
CA TYR A 216 -1.60 12.68 -15.85
C TYR A 216 -1.32 11.32 -15.20
N SER A 217 -2.30 10.42 -15.21
CA SER A 217 -2.12 9.06 -14.70
C SER A 217 -1.30 8.20 -15.66
N GLN A 218 -0.28 7.51 -15.15
CA GLN A 218 0.52 6.55 -15.93
C GLN A 218 0.90 5.32 -15.10
N PRO A 219 0.95 4.12 -15.71
CA PRO A 219 1.39 2.92 -15.02
C PRO A 219 2.90 3.02 -14.71
N ILE A 220 3.29 2.55 -13.53
CA ILE A 220 4.69 2.46 -13.11
C ILE A 220 5.22 1.09 -13.55
N LYS A 221 6.36 1.08 -14.24
CA LYS A 221 7.05 -0.17 -14.56
C LYS A 221 7.43 -0.87 -13.25
N CYS A 222 6.97 -2.10 -13.06
CA CYS A 222 7.18 -2.87 -11.85
C CYS A 222 7.90 -4.19 -12.16
N ASP A 223 9.12 -4.35 -11.65
CA ASP A 223 9.92 -5.56 -11.87
C ASP A 223 9.45 -6.74 -11.00
N VAL A 224 8.72 -6.45 -9.92
CA VAL A 224 8.15 -7.44 -8.98
C VAL A 224 6.66 -7.70 -9.21
N HIS A 225 6.10 -7.22 -10.33
CA HIS A 225 4.67 -7.28 -10.66
C HIS A 225 4.07 -8.67 -10.43
N ASP A 226 4.65 -9.69 -11.07
CA ASP A 226 4.14 -11.06 -10.99
C ASP A 226 4.21 -11.65 -9.59
N ALA A 227 5.20 -11.25 -8.79
CA ALA A 227 5.34 -11.73 -7.43
C ALA A 227 4.25 -11.16 -6.50
N VAL A 228 3.70 -9.99 -6.84
CA VAL A 228 2.62 -9.35 -6.06
C VAL A 228 1.25 -9.81 -6.56
N PHE A 229 0.94 -9.58 -7.84
CA PHE A 229 -0.43 -9.76 -8.35
C PHE A 229 -0.87 -11.22 -8.52
N LYS A 230 0.07 -12.17 -8.56
CA LYS A 230 -0.24 -13.62 -8.54
C LYS A 230 -0.41 -14.17 -7.12
N ASP A 231 0.17 -13.52 -6.13
CA ASP A 231 0.18 -13.95 -4.73
C ASP A 231 -0.80 -13.16 -3.86
N ILE A 232 -1.45 -12.11 -4.37
CA ILE A 232 -2.39 -11.31 -3.58
C ILE A 232 -3.72 -12.06 -3.34
N ASN A 233 -4.22 -12.00 -2.10
CA ASN A 233 -5.56 -12.49 -1.78
C ASN A 233 -6.63 -11.51 -2.27
N ARG A 234 -7.24 -11.87 -3.41
CA ARG A 234 -8.30 -11.06 -4.02
C ARG A 234 -9.60 -11.01 -3.22
N ALA A 235 -9.84 -11.96 -2.31
CA ALA A 235 -11.02 -11.94 -1.44
C ALA A 235 -10.88 -10.89 -0.32
N GLN A 236 -9.65 -10.63 0.15
CA GLN A 236 -9.35 -9.64 1.20
C GLN A 236 -8.67 -8.38 0.65
N ILE A 237 -8.84 -8.11 -0.64
CA ILE A 237 -8.13 -7.03 -1.35
C ILE A 237 -8.45 -5.63 -0.81
N SER A 238 -9.61 -5.48 -0.17
CA SER A 238 -10.00 -4.23 0.48
C SER A 238 -9.10 -3.86 1.66
N LYS A 239 -8.25 -4.76 2.17
CA LYS A 239 -7.32 -4.46 3.27
C LYS A 239 -6.00 -3.83 2.83
N VAL A 240 -5.77 -3.71 1.52
CA VAL A 240 -4.53 -3.11 0.99
C VAL A 240 -4.42 -1.66 1.43
N THR A 241 -3.29 -1.30 2.03
CA THR A 241 -3.00 0.07 2.48
C THR A 241 -1.68 0.55 1.90
N ALA A 242 -1.63 1.81 1.50
CA ALA A 242 -0.43 2.49 1.04
C ALA A 242 0.12 3.43 2.13
N TRP A 243 1.44 3.57 2.17
CA TRP A 243 2.15 4.46 3.08
C TRP A 243 3.30 5.13 2.35
N HIS A 244 3.52 6.42 2.62
CA HIS A 244 4.69 7.16 2.13
C HIS A 244 5.69 7.32 3.26
N ASN A 245 6.90 6.77 3.06
CA ASN A 245 8.03 6.96 3.96
C ASN A 245 8.93 8.07 3.39
N ALA A 246 8.70 9.31 3.83
CA ALA A 246 9.37 10.48 3.28
C ALA A 246 10.89 10.51 3.57
N SER A 247 11.31 9.87 4.66
CA SER A 247 12.72 9.84 5.06
C SER A 247 13.58 9.12 4.01
N PHE A 248 13.07 8.01 3.48
CA PHE A 248 13.75 7.21 2.47
C PHE A 248 13.33 7.53 1.03
N GLY A 249 12.18 8.18 0.84
CA GLY A 249 11.65 8.45 -0.49
C GLY A 249 10.99 7.22 -1.10
N GLU A 250 10.20 6.53 -0.27
CA GLU A 250 9.62 5.24 -0.60
C GLU A 250 8.11 5.27 -0.48
N VAL A 251 7.44 4.58 -1.42
CA VAL A 251 6.02 4.28 -1.33
C VAL A 251 5.86 2.79 -1.05
N TRP A 252 5.19 2.48 0.05
CA TRP A 252 4.91 1.14 0.53
C TRP A 252 3.47 0.78 0.24
N TRP A 253 3.22 -0.46 -0.19
CA TRP A 253 1.89 -1.07 -0.22
C TRP A 253 1.93 -2.37 0.58
N PHE A 254 1.12 -2.43 1.63
CA PHE A 254 0.87 -3.63 2.42
C PHE A 254 -0.32 -4.38 1.84
N TYR A 255 -0.22 -5.70 1.70
CA TYR A 255 -1.27 -6.52 1.12
C TYR A 255 -1.32 -7.91 1.77
N PRO A 256 -2.51 -8.56 1.76
CA PRO A 256 -2.63 -9.94 2.20
C PRO A 256 -2.16 -10.89 1.09
N SER A 257 -1.23 -11.80 1.41
CA SER A 257 -0.86 -12.92 0.55
C SER A 257 -2.01 -13.92 0.40
N ALA A 258 -1.97 -14.78 -0.62
CA ALA A 258 -3.07 -15.65 -1.05
C ALA A 258 -3.57 -16.57 0.07
N ASP A 259 -2.68 -16.94 0.97
CA ASP A 259 -2.94 -17.82 2.12
C ASP A 259 -3.22 -17.05 3.43
N SER A 260 -3.24 -15.71 3.39
CA SER A 260 -3.49 -14.84 4.54
C SER A 260 -4.79 -14.06 4.41
N THR A 261 -5.48 -13.85 5.52
CA THR A 261 -6.63 -12.93 5.60
C THR A 261 -6.25 -11.55 6.12
N GLU A 262 -5.00 -11.36 6.55
CA GLU A 262 -4.45 -10.10 7.04
C GLU A 262 -3.20 -9.69 6.24
N ASN A 263 -2.86 -8.40 6.29
CA ASN A 263 -1.65 -7.91 5.63
C ASN A 263 -0.41 -8.55 6.28
N ASP A 264 0.35 -9.29 5.47
CA ASP A 264 1.56 -10.03 5.85
C ASP A 264 2.73 -9.79 4.89
N LYS A 265 2.46 -9.22 3.71
CA LYS A 265 3.47 -8.87 2.71
C LYS A 265 3.42 -7.40 2.35
N TYR A 266 4.54 -6.93 1.83
CA TYR A 266 4.66 -5.57 1.35
C TYR A 266 5.47 -5.52 0.05
N VAL A 267 5.20 -4.45 -0.70
CA VAL A 267 6.00 -4.03 -1.85
C VAL A 267 6.34 -2.56 -1.67
N VAL A 268 7.57 -2.20 -1.99
CA VAL A 268 8.10 -0.84 -1.88
C VAL A 268 8.58 -0.39 -3.25
N TYR A 269 8.23 0.84 -3.58
CA TYR A 269 8.81 1.57 -4.70
C TYR A 269 9.60 2.77 -4.17
N ASP A 270 10.91 2.75 -4.39
CA ASP A 270 11.76 3.92 -4.23
C ASP A 270 11.57 4.81 -5.46
N TYR A 271 10.93 5.97 -5.27
CA TYR A 271 10.66 6.89 -6.36
C TYR A 271 11.83 7.83 -6.68
N ARG A 272 12.89 7.86 -5.85
CA ARG A 272 14.13 8.62 -6.09
C ARG A 272 15.07 7.85 -7.00
N GLU A 273 15.22 6.54 -6.78
CA GLU A 273 16.13 5.68 -7.54
C GLU A 273 15.41 4.79 -8.57
N GLY A 274 14.10 4.59 -8.41
CA GLY A 274 13.29 3.77 -9.33
C GLY A 274 13.42 2.27 -9.07
N HIS A 275 13.70 1.87 -7.84
CA HIS A 275 13.88 0.48 -7.44
C HIS A 275 12.65 -0.11 -6.75
N TRP A 276 12.44 -1.41 -6.94
CA TRP A 276 11.36 -2.17 -6.34
C TRP A 276 11.90 -3.17 -5.34
N ASN A 277 11.34 -3.16 -4.14
CA ASN A 277 11.63 -4.14 -3.10
C ASN A 277 10.33 -4.86 -2.70
N LYS A 278 10.46 -6.10 -2.25
CA LYS A 278 9.33 -6.87 -1.70
C LYS A 278 9.80 -7.65 -0.49
N GLY A 279 8.89 -7.88 0.44
CA GLY A 279 9.20 -8.65 1.65
C GLY A 279 7.94 -9.10 2.37
N SER A 280 8.17 -9.66 3.56
CA SER A 280 7.13 -10.08 4.50
C SER A 280 7.24 -9.19 5.72
N LEU A 281 6.14 -8.51 6.05
CA LEU A 281 6.01 -7.69 7.24
C LEU A 281 4.51 -7.46 7.48
N SER A 282 4.04 -7.78 8.67
CA SER A 282 2.64 -7.54 9.02
C SER A 282 2.44 -6.11 9.53
N ARG A 283 1.86 -5.25 8.68
CA ARG A 283 1.37 -3.91 9.05
C ARG A 283 0.00 -3.67 8.42
N LEU A 284 -0.94 -3.21 9.24
CA LEU A 284 -2.29 -2.86 8.80
C LEU A 284 -2.40 -1.42 8.31
N CYS A 285 -1.66 -0.51 8.94
CA CYS A 285 -1.57 0.88 8.54
C CYS A 285 -0.29 1.50 9.07
N ALA A 286 0.13 2.59 8.45
CA ALA A 286 1.28 3.37 8.89
C ALA A 286 1.08 4.85 8.55
N THR A 287 1.71 5.72 9.33
CA THR A 287 1.78 7.15 9.08
C THR A 287 3.23 7.61 9.18
N ASP A 288 3.59 8.60 8.36
CA ASP A 288 4.94 9.17 8.39
C ASP A 288 5.21 9.86 9.73
N LYS A 289 6.48 10.12 10.00
CA LYS A 289 6.92 10.59 11.31
C LYS A 289 6.32 11.92 11.73
N ALA A 290 5.91 12.84 10.85
CA ALA A 290 5.62 14.22 11.25
C ALA A 290 4.41 14.35 12.22
N PRO A 291 4.54 14.86 13.47
CA PRO A 291 5.69 15.57 14.11
C PRO A 291 6.57 14.72 15.07
N LEU A 292 6.32 13.42 15.14
CA LEU A 292 7.05 12.43 15.92
C LEU A 292 8.48 12.14 15.38
N PRO A 293 9.36 11.53 16.20
CA PRO A 293 10.72 11.18 15.78
C PRO A 293 10.78 10.06 14.73
N TYR A 294 9.85 9.11 14.81
CA TYR A 294 9.80 7.90 14.00
C TYR A 294 8.40 7.75 13.38
N PRO A 295 8.28 7.15 12.19
CA PRO A 295 6.97 6.79 11.65
C PRO A 295 6.23 5.83 12.60
N ILE A 296 4.91 5.91 12.65
CA ILE A 296 4.10 4.99 13.45
C ILE A 296 3.49 3.95 12.51
N ALA A 297 3.59 2.68 12.88
CA ALA A 297 2.88 1.60 12.19
C ALA A 297 2.16 0.67 13.18
N VAL A 298 1.08 0.03 12.72
CA VAL A 298 0.24 -0.86 13.53
C VAL A 298 0.26 -2.26 12.94
N ASP A 299 0.44 -3.28 13.77
CA ASP A 299 0.37 -4.69 13.34
C ASP A 299 -1.03 -5.30 13.50
N ALA A 300 -1.19 -6.53 13.01
CA ALA A 300 -2.45 -7.27 13.11
C ALA A 300 -2.87 -7.62 14.56
N SER A 301 -1.96 -7.53 15.54
CA SER A 301 -2.26 -7.74 16.95
C SER A 301 -2.75 -6.46 17.67
N GLY A 302 -2.82 -5.34 16.95
CA GLY A 302 -3.19 -4.03 17.50
C GLY A 302 -2.05 -3.34 18.26
N LYS A 303 -0.81 -3.84 18.13
CA LYS A 303 0.36 -3.17 18.71
C LYS A 303 0.81 -2.04 17.79
N ILE A 304 1.20 -0.93 18.43
CA ILE A 304 1.68 0.27 17.76
C ILE A 304 3.20 0.32 17.94
N TYR A 305 3.91 0.48 16.83
CA TYR A 305 5.37 0.50 16.78
C TYR A 305 5.89 1.85 16.31
N ASP A 306 6.98 2.29 16.92
CA ASP A 306 7.89 3.23 16.27
C ASP A 306 8.63 2.46 15.16
N HIS A 307 8.20 2.68 13.92
CA HIS A 307 8.82 2.08 12.74
C HIS A 307 10.16 2.74 12.44
N GLU A 308 11.07 2.06 11.72
CA GLU A 308 12.42 2.57 11.41
C GLU A 308 13.30 2.82 12.67
N PHE A 309 12.96 2.20 13.80
CA PHE A 309 13.74 2.30 15.03
C PHE A 309 14.58 1.06 15.29
N GLY A 310 15.89 1.26 15.43
CA GLY A 310 16.84 0.17 15.71
C GLY A 310 17.07 -0.73 14.50
N TYR A 311 17.64 -1.91 14.77
CA TYR A 311 17.99 -2.91 13.76
C TYR A 311 17.42 -4.30 14.07
N ASP A 312 16.55 -4.39 15.08
CA ASP A 312 15.91 -5.66 15.44
C ASP A 312 14.78 -5.95 14.44
N HIS A 313 14.81 -7.15 13.89
CA HIS A 313 13.83 -7.64 12.92
C HIS A 313 12.97 -8.77 13.53
N ASN A 314 12.96 -8.91 14.87
CA ASN A 314 12.17 -9.91 15.59
C ASN A 314 12.45 -11.36 15.11
N GLY A 315 13.70 -11.64 14.80
CA GLY A 315 14.16 -12.94 14.29
C GLY A 315 14.10 -13.09 12.76
N ASP A 316 13.55 -12.13 12.02
CA ASP A 316 13.65 -12.12 10.56
C ASP A 316 15.06 -11.73 10.12
N VAL A 317 15.49 -12.29 8.99
CA VAL A 317 16.83 -12.08 8.44
C VAL A 317 16.74 -11.15 7.24
N SER A 318 17.40 -10.00 7.32
CA SER A 318 17.53 -9.08 6.18
C SER A 318 18.52 -9.65 5.14
N PHE A 319 18.11 -9.66 3.88
CA PHE A 319 18.91 -10.19 2.79
C PHE A 319 18.69 -9.43 1.48
N ILE A 320 19.69 -9.50 0.60
CA ILE A 320 19.60 -9.07 -0.80
C ILE A 320 19.84 -10.29 -1.67
N GLU A 321 18.97 -10.55 -2.64
CA GLU A 321 19.07 -11.69 -3.55
C GLU A 321 18.88 -11.20 -4.99
N HIS A 322 19.83 -11.50 -5.88
CA HIS A 322 19.73 -11.12 -7.28
C HIS A 322 19.06 -12.23 -8.12
N GLY A 323 18.49 -11.87 -9.28
CA GLY A 323 17.92 -12.85 -10.21
C GLY A 323 18.99 -13.71 -10.92
N PRO A 324 18.68 -14.94 -11.39
CA PRO A 324 19.67 -15.82 -12.00
C PRO A 324 20.42 -15.16 -13.16
N VAL A 325 21.75 -15.24 -13.14
CA VAL A 325 22.64 -14.76 -14.20
C VAL A 325 23.27 -15.96 -14.90
N GLU A 326 23.26 -15.95 -16.23
CA GLU A 326 23.99 -16.96 -17.02
C GLU A 326 25.48 -16.62 -17.05
N LEU A 327 26.30 -17.62 -16.75
CA LEU A 327 27.75 -17.49 -16.74
C LEU A 327 28.32 -18.17 -17.98
N GLY A 328 28.60 -17.36 -19.01
CA GLY A 328 29.23 -17.80 -20.26
C GLY A 328 28.23 -18.26 -21.34
N VAL A 329 28.74 -18.95 -22.35
CA VAL A 329 27.93 -19.51 -23.45
C VAL A 329 27.53 -20.93 -23.06
N GLY A 330 26.26 -21.31 -23.23
CA GLY A 330 25.61 -22.50 -22.62
C GLY A 330 26.28 -23.88 -22.75
N GLU A 331 27.40 -24.00 -23.48
CA GLU A 331 28.27 -25.17 -23.45
C GLU A 331 29.18 -25.24 -22.21
N THR A 332 29.69 -24.11 -21.72
CA THR A 332 30.72 -24.06 -20.67
C THR A 332 30.10 -23.80 -19.31
N THR A 333 30.49 -24.60 -18.31
CA THR A 333 30.31 -24.21 -16.90
C THR A 333 31.26 -23.07 -16.56
N ALA A 334 30.92 -22.27 -15.56
CA ALA A 334 31.78 -21.25 -15.00
C ALA A 334 32.15 -21.63 -13.57
N ASN A 335 33.42 -21.37 -13.22
CA ASN A 335 33.95 -21.55 -11.88
C ASN A 335 34.22 -20.18 -11.27
N VAL A 336 33.62 -19.91 -10.11
CA VAL A 336 33.96 -18.74 -9.31
C VAL A 336 35.09 -19.12 -8.36
N THR A 337 36.17 -18.36 -8.40
CA THR A 337 37.41 -18.62 -7.63
C THR A 337 37.58 -17.65 -6.47
N PHE A 338 37.24 -16.37 -6.68
CA PHE A 338 37.43 -15.33 -5.69
C PHE A 338 36.26 -14.36 -5.64
N ILE A 339 35.97 -13.88 -4.44
CA ILE A 339 35.04 -12.78 -4.19
C ILE A 339 35.81 -11.63 -3.54
N TYR A 340 35.52 -10.43 -4.01
CA TYR A 340 35.99 -9.18 -3.46
C TYR A 340 34.77 -8.46 -2.88
N PRO A 341 34.42 -8.74 -1.61
CA PRO A 341 33.27 -8.13 -0.97
C PRO A 341 33.53 -6.64 -0.72
N ASP A 342 32.49 -5.82 -0.94
CA ASP A 342 32.48 -4.39 -0.65
C ASP A 342 31.49 -4.16 0.49
N GLU A 343 31.96 -4.25 1.73
CA GLU A 343 31.15 -4.21 2.96
C GLU A 343 31.57 -3.01 3.80
N SER A 344 30.64 -2.40 4.55
CA SER A 344 30.98 -1.28 5.44
C SER A 344 31.91 -1.70 6.58
N ALA A 345 31.66 -2.85 7.18
CA ALA A 345 32.58 -3.51 8.10
C ALA A 345 32.79 -4.94 7.63
N GLN A 346 34.06 -5.34 7.57
CA GLN A 346 34.45 -6.60 6.99
C GLN A 346 33.94 -7.76 7.85
N GLY A 347 33.15 -8.65 7.24
CA GLY A 347 32.59 -9.83 7.89
C GLY A 347 31.12 -9.67 8.30
N ASP A 348 30.54 -8.49 8.09
CA ASP A 348 29.13 -8.23 8.38
C ASP A 348 28.19 -8.79 7.31
N VAL A 349 28.70 -9.17 6.14
CA VAL A 349 27.89 -9.82 5.09
C VAL A 349 28.38 -11.23 4.83
N SER A 350 27.42 -12.14 4.72
CA SER A 350 27.64 -13.51 4.29
C SER A 350 26.98 -13.74 2.94
N MET A 351 27.75 -14.24 1.97
CA MET A 351 27.29 -14.48 0.60
C MET A 351 27.11 -15.98 0.36
N THR A 352 25.94 -16.38 -0.10
CA THR A 352 25.60 -17.73 -0.52
C THR A 352 25.36 -17.76 -2.01
N PHE A 353 26.01 -18.68 -2.70
CA PHE A 353 25.90 -18.87 -4.14
C PHE A 353 25.03 -20.08 -4.42
N LYS A 354 23.97 -19.89 -5.18
CA LYS A 354 23.10 -20.94 -5.68
C LYS A 354 23.36 -21.11 -7.17
N THR A 355 23.69 -22.31 -7.61
CA THR A 355 23.95 -22.58 -9.02
C THR A 355 23.10 -23.70 -9.59
N LYS A 356 22.87 -23.62 -10.90
CA LYS A 356 22.22 -24.66 -11.69
C LYS A 356 23.09 -25.00 -12.90
N ILE A 357 23.03 -26.27 -13.32
CA ILE A 357 23.71 -26.75 -14.54
C ILE A 357 22.80 -26.58 -15.75
N TYR A 358 21.51 -26.85 -15.59
CA TYR A 358 20.46 -26.60 -16.58
C TYR A 358 19.32 -25.79 -15.93
N PRO A 359 18.53 -25.03 -16.70
CA PRO A 359 17.46 -24.18 -16.16
C PRO A 359 16.46 -24.92 -15.24
N ASN A 360 16.13 -26.17 -15.60
CA ASN A 360 15.20 -27.02 -14.86
C ASN A 360 15.89 -28.02 -13.92
N SER A 361 17.20 -27.95 -13.75
CA SER A 361 17.96 -28.86 -12.87
C SER A 361 17.87 -28.43 -11.40
N ALA A 362 18.15 -29.38 -10.51
CA ALA A 362 18.24 -29.13 -9.09
C ALA A 362 19.30 -28.05 -8.79
N GLU A 363 18.95 -27.13 -7.90
CA GLU A 363 19.83 -26.07 -7.43
C GLU A 363 20.86 -26.61 -6.44
N ARG A 364 22.11 -26.15 -6.55
CA ARG A 364 23.19 -26.44 -5.60
C ARG A 364 23.57 -25.17 -4.86
N SER A 365 23.70 -25.25 -3.54
CA SER A 365 24.11 -24.11 -2.70
C SER A 365 25.56 -24.25 -2.27
N PHE A 366 26.29 -23.14 -2.28
CA PHE A 366 27.69 -23.02 -1.86
C PHE A 366 27.84 -21.82 -0.92
N GLY A 367 28.58 -22.00 0.17
CA GLY A 367 28.70 -21.02 1.25
C GLY A 367 27.92 -21.47 2.49
N PRO A 368 27.59 -20.55 3.41
CA PRO A 368 27.85 -19.11 3.33
C PRO A 368 29.35 -18.77 3.37
N TYR A 369 29.74 -17.76 2.59
CA TYR A 369 31.08 -17.21 2.59
C TYR A 369 31.07 -15.83 3.25
N THR A 370 31.86 -15.67 4.30
CA THR A 370 32.02 -14.40 5.01
C THR A 370 33.42 -13.85 4.77
N ALA A 371 33.56 -12.53 4.70
CA ALA A 371 34.80 -11.83 4.40
C ALA A 371 35.86 -11.93 5.52
N THR A 372 36.37 -13.12 5.83
CA THR A 372 37.47 -13.30 6.82
C THR A 372 38.84 -12.86 6.28
N GLN A 373 38.98 -12.74 4.96
CA GLN A 373 40.17 -12.31 4.24
C GLN A 373 39.75 -11.71 2.88
N GLN A 374 40.58 -10.84 2.28
CA GLN A 374 40.34 -10.28 0.95
C GLN A 374 41.50 -10.62 0.00
N PRO A 375 41.26 -11.29 -1.14
CA PRO A 375 39.98 -11.85 -1.60
C PRO A 375 39.54 -13.11 -0.84
N VAL A 376 38.23 -13.38 -0.82
CA VAL A 376 37.67 -14.62 -0.23
C VAL A 376 37.78 -15.74 -1.27
N PRO A 377 38.55 -16.81 -1.03
CA PRO A 377 38.62 -17.95 -1.94
C PRO A 377 37.32 -18.75 -1.86
N VAL A 378 36.72 -19.03 -3.01
CA VAL A 378 35.50 -19.81 -3.13
C VAL A 378 35.63 -20.90 -4.18
N ARG A 379 34.80 -21.94 -4.08
CA ARG A 379 34.74 -23.03 -5.04
C ARG A 379 33.30 -23.25 -5.46
N VAL A 380 32.82 -22.37 -6.33
CA VAL A 380 31.46 -22.43 -6.87
C VAL A 380 31.55 -22.80 -8.35
N HIS A 381 30.70 -23.71 -8.80
CA HIS A 381 30.64 -24.10 -10.20
C HIS A 381 29.18 -24.17 -10.68
N GLY A 382 28.91 -23.73 -11.90
CA GLY A 382 27.57 -23.78 -12.49
C GLY A 382 27.49 -23.08 -13.84
N ARG A 383 26.34 -23.19 -14.52
CA ARG A 383 26.03 -22.42 -15.74
C ARG A 383 25.14 -21.21 -15.45
N GLN A 384 24.29 -21.33 -14.46
CA GLN A 384 23.49 -20.23 -13.94
C GLN A 384 23.84 -20.02 -12.47
N MET A 385 23.90 -18.76 -12.04
CA MET A 385 24.25 -18.38 -10.68
C MET A 385 23.28 -17.36 -10.14
N LEU A 386 22.94 -17.53 -8.88
CA LEU A 386 22.23 -16.61 -8.03
C LEU A 386 23.07 -16.40 -6.77
N VAL A 387 23.18 -15.15 -6.31
CA VAL A 387 23.88 -14.78 -5.09
C VAL A 387 22.87 -14.17 -4.14
N LYS A 388 22.85 -14.72 -2.93
CA LYS A 388 22.11 -14.21 -1.79
C LYS A 388 23.10 -13.70 -0.76
N ALA A 389 23.03 -12.41 -0.44
CA ALA A 389 23.80 -11.78 0.62
C ALA A 389 22.90 -11.60 1.84
N ILE A 390 23.38 -12.02 3.01
CA ILE A 390 22.72 -11.88 4.30
C ILE A 390 23.60 -11.02 5.19
N GLY A 391 23.03 -9.97 5.76
CA GLY A 391 23.71 -9.13 6.74
C GLY A 391 23.73 -9.72 8.14
N ALA A 392 24.66 -9.25 8.96
CA ALA A 392 24.71 -9.58 10.38
C ALA A 392 23.46 -9.08 11.11
N GLU A 393 22.90 -9.94 11.95
CA GLU A 393 21.67 -9.65 12.70
C GLU A 393 21.81 -8.41 13.57
N SER A 394 20.76 -7.59 13.63
CA SER A 394 20.71 -6.41 14.50
C SER A 394 21.82 -5.37 14.26
N THR A 395 22.37 -5.31 13.05
CA THR A 395 23.38 -4.32 12.66
C THR A 395 22.98 -3.53 11.42
N ASN A 396 23.57 -2.34 11.28
CA ASN A 396 23.50 -1.53 10.05
C ASN A 396 24.51 -2.05 9.02
N TRP A 397 24.21 -3.20 8.43
CA TRP A 397 25.07 -3.77 7.40
C TRP A 397 24.84 -3.06 6.06
N ARG A 398 25.90 -2.99 5.25
CA ARG A 398 25.86 -2.40 3.91
C ARG A 398 26.66 -3.26 2.96
N LEU A 399 26.08 -3.49 1.79
CA LEU A 399 26.76 -4.08 0.64
C LEU A 399 26.88 -3.02 -0.47
N GLY A 400 28.11 -2.74 -0.88
CA GLY A 400 28.43 -1.90 -2.04
C GLY A 400 28.41 -2.73 -3.33
N ILE A 401 29.45 -2.57 -4.17
CA ILE A 401 29.55 -3.28 -5.45
C ILE A 401 30.56 -4.42 -5.33
N PRO A 402 30.13 -5.65 -4.95
CA PRO A 402 31.04 -6.78 -4.86
C PRO A 402 31.57 -7.16 -6.25
N ARG A 403 32.83 -7.58 -6.31
CA ARG A 403 33.43 -8.12 -7.55
C ARG A 403 33.65 -9.61 -7.41
N ILE A 404 33.46 -10.33 -8.50
CA ILE A 404 33.54 -11.78 -8.53
C ILE A 404 34.50 -12.17 -9.65
N GLU A 405 35.48 -13.01 -9.32
CA GLU A 405 36.40 -13.57 -10.29
C GLU A 405 35.84 -14.88 -10.83
N VAL A 406 35.61 -14.91 -12.14
CA VAL A 406 34.99 -16.03 -12.84
C VAL A 406 35.96 -16.56 -13.90
N MET A 407 36.22 -17.87 -13.86
CA MET A 407 37.03 -18.57 -14.84
C MET A 407 36.18 -19.57 -15.64
N PRO A 408 36.45 -19.75 -16.95
CA PRO A 408 35.81 -20.80 -17.73
C PRO A 408 36.08 -22.19 -17.14
N GLY A 409 35.01 -22.96 -16.99
CA GLY A 409 35.04 -24.34 -16.50
C GLY A 409 34.93 -25.37 -17.61
N SER A 410 34.52 -26.58 -17.22
CA SER A 410 34.35 -27.71 -18.13
C SER A 410 33.18 -27.50 -19.09
N LYS A 411 33.28 -28.10 -20.29
CA LYS A 411 32.16 -28.22 -21.26
C LYS A 411 31.16 -29.34 -20.91
N ARG A 412 31.50 -30.19 -19.94
CA ARG A 412 30.66 -31.28 -19.45
C ARG A 412 29.80 -30.86 -18.29
#